data_AF-A0AAW0CTV0-F1
#
_entry.id   AF-A0AAW0CTV0-F1
#
_cell.length_a   1.000
_cell.length_b   1.000
_cell.length_c   1.000
_cell.angle_alpha   90.00
_cell.angle_beta   90.00
_cell.angle_gamma   90.00
#
_symmetry.space_group_name_H-M   'P 1'
#
loop_
_entity.id
_entity.type
_entity.pdbx_description
1 polymer ?
#
loop_
_entity_poly.entity_id
_entity_poly.type
_entity_poly.pdbx_seq_one_letter_code
_entity_poly.pdbx_strand_id
1 'polypeptide(L)'
;MSTERIIKLDKDAPSYMPSYSAPGGRQRDAASETGMIIVLVDDPGLRSLIGGDSSVMESVFLATIGAASIGGHIYAAVNEDAKMVGVAVWWGPGENPSRITDEHRQQGIPDVQDLLTPETLQWYKDTYQPELASFTDQYLGPNVSLRLFSC
;
A
#
# COMPACT_ATOMS: atom_id res chain seq x y z
N MET A 1 11.16 19.07 -23.36
CA MET A 1 10.53 17.77 -23.05
C MET A 1 11.29 17.21 -21.87
N SER A 2 10.65 17.07 -20.70
CA SER A 2 11.26 16.45 -19.52
C SER A 2 11.29 14.94 -19.72
N THR A 3 12.43 14.30 -19.50
CA THR A 3 12.58 12.86 -19.68
C THR A 3 12.38 12.15 -18.34
N GLU A 4 11.23 11.50 -18.17
CA GLU A 4 10.97 10.65 -17.00
C GLU A 4 11.48 9.24 -17.25
N ARG A 5 12.02 8.60 -16.20
CA ARG A 5 12.48 7.20 -16.26
C ARG A 5 11.80 6.38 -15.18
N ILE A 6 11.44 5.15 -15.52
CA ILE A 6 10.89 4.17 -14.56
C ILE A 6 12.03 3.25 -14.13
N ILE A 7 12.23 3.12 -12.82
CA ILE A 7 13.19 2.21 -12.20
C ILE A 7 12.46 1.18 -11.36
N LYS A 8 12.86 -0.09 -11.48
CA LYS A 8 12.42 -1.14 -10.55
C LYS A 8 13.27 -1.01 -9.29
N LEU A 9 12.63 -0.94 -8.12
CA LEU A 9 13.32 -0.99 -6.84
C LEU A 9 13.55 -2.47 -6.52
N ASP A 10 14.82 -2.87 -6.47
CA ASP A 10 15.20 -4.25 -6.17
C ASP A 10 15.29 -4.46 -4.66
N LYS A 11 14.82 -5.61 -4.19
CA LYS A 11 14.77 -5.97 -2.76
C LYS A 11 16.16 -6.09 -2.14
N ASP A 12 17.16 -6.38 -2.97
CA ASP A 12 18.56 -6.59 -2.56
C ASP A 12 19.41 -5.31 -2.75
N ALA A 13 18.81 -4.20 -3.18
CA ALA A 13 19.50 -2.92 -3.30
C ALA A 13 19.75 -2.35 -1.90
N PRO A 14 21.02 -2.18 -1.47
CA PRO A 14 21.32 -1.58 -0.19
C PRO A 14 20.86 -0.12 -0.22
N SER A 15 20.07 0.28 0.78
CA SER A 15 19.76 1.67 1.16
C SER A 15 18.58 2.43 0.54
N TYR A 16 17.53 1.79 0.02
CA TYR A 16 16.29 2.52 -0.35
C TYR A 16 15.04 2.19 0.46
N MET A 17 15.15 1.37 1.50
CA MET A 17 14.06 1.23 2.47
C MET A 17 14.10 2.40 3.45
N PRO A 18 13.06 3.25 3.49
CA PRO A 18 12.91 4.24 4.55
C PRO A 18 12.77 3.48 5.87
N SER A 19 13.58 3.80 6.87
CA SER A 19 13.42 3.19 8.19
C SER A 19 12.08 3.63 8.79
N TYR A 20 11.15 2.69 8.98
CA TYR A 20 9.90 2.97 9.67
C TYR A 20 10.16 3.12 11.17
N SER A 21 9.99 4.33 11.70
CA SER A 21 9.98 4.58 13.14
C SER A 21 8.56 4.91 13.59
N ALA A 22 7.96 4.02 14.38
CA ALA A 22 6.66 4.21 15.03
C ALA A 22 6.66 5.46 15.96
N PRO A 23 5.48 6.00 16.36
CA PRO A 23 5.38 7.40 16.77
C PRO A 23 6.05 7.67 18.12
N GLY A 24 7.09 8.51 18.08
CA GLY A 24 7.82 8.99 19.26
C GLY A 24 9.20 9.60 18.99
N GLY A 25 9.80 9.30 17.84
CA GLY A 25 11.10 9.86 17.45
C GLY A 25 11.11 10.19 15.96
N ARG A 26 11.23 11.48 15.64
CA ARG A 26 11.25 12.02 14.27
C ARG A 26 12.37 11.38 13.44
N GLN A 27 11.99 10.63 12.41
CA GLN A 27 12.74 10.48 11.17
C GLN A 27 11.73 10.52 10.01
N ARG A 28 11.77 11.61 9.24
CA ARG A 28 10.93 11.84 8.06
C ARG A 28 11.78 11.49 6.86
N ASP A 29 11.58 10.30 6.30
CA ASP A 29 12.34 9.83 5.15
C ASP A 29 11.56 10.02 3.83
N ALA A 30 12.32 10.02 2.73
CA ALA A 30 12.04 10.59 1.42
C ALA A 30 10.60 10.44 0.87
N ALA A 31 9.90 9.32 1.08
CA ALA A 31 8.54 9.12 0.60
C ALA A 31 7.52 10.13 1.19
N SER A 32 7.79 10.64 2.40
CA SER A 32 7.00 11.68 3.05
C SER A 32 7.26 13.09 2.49
N GLU A 33 8.42 13.31 1.86
CA GLU A 33 8.78 14.59 1.24
C GLU A 33 8.35 14.68 -0.24
N THR A 34 8.05 13.57 -0.92
CA THR A 34 7.90 13.54 -2.38
C THR A 34 6.56 14.03 -2.95
N GLY A 35 5.62 14.52 -2.13
CA GLY A 35 4.28 14.88 -2.61
C GLY A 35 3.40 13.69 -3.01
N MET A 36 3.90 12.45 -2.92
CA MET A 36 3.15 11.25 -3.23
C MET A 36 2.09 10.93 -2.18
N ILE A 37 2.38 11.13 -0.89
CA ILE A 37 1.37 11.09 0.17
C ILE A 37 0.27 12.13 -0.10
N ILE A 38 0.64 13.31 -0.60
CA ILE A 38 -0.31 14.38 -0.92
C ILE A 38 -1.25 13.93 -2.06
N VAL A 39 -0.74 13.25 -3.08
CA VAL A 39 -1.56 12.69 -4.17
C VAL A 39 -2.52 11.62 -3.67
N LEU A 40 -2.07 10.76 -2.74
CA LEU A 40 -2.91 9.69 -2.19
C LEU A 40 -3.97 10.18 -1.20
N VAL A 41 -3.73 11.28 -0.49
CA VAL A 41 -4.69 11.90 0.44
C VAL A 41 -5.96 12.39 -0.27
N ASP A 42 -5.87 12.77 -1.55
CA ASP A 42 -7.02 13.23 -2.35
C ASP A 42 -7.65 12.11 -3.21
N ASP A 43 -7.21 10.86 -3.06
CA ASP A 43 -7.80 9.73 -3.79
C ASP A 43 -9.11 9.27 -3.12
N PRO A 44 -10.27 9.39 -3.78
CA PRO A 44 -11.56 9.04 -3.19
C PRO A 44 -11.71 7.53 -2.95
N GLY A 45 -11.01 6.70 -3.73
CA GLY A 45 -11.02 5.25 -3.55
C GLY A 45 -10.34 4.86 -2.25
N LEU A 46 -9.10 5.30 -2.05
CA LEU A 46 -8.29 5.04 -0.88
C LEU A 46 -8.91 5.67 0.37
N ARG A 47 -9.48 6.88 0.25
CA ARG A 47 -10.22 7.50 1.35
C ARG A 47 -11.41 6.66 1.80
N SER A 48 -12.11 6.01 0.88
CA SER A 48 -13.21 5.09 1.23
C SER A 48 -12.69 3.84 1.93
N LEU A 49 -11.55 3.29 1.48
CA LEU A 49 -10.92 2.11 2.07
C LEU A 49 -10.41 2.33 3.51
N ILE A 50 -10.10 3.56 3.90
CA ILE A 50 -9.69 3.88 5.29
C ILE A 50 -10.84 4.45 6.14
N GLY A 51 -12.09 4.33 5.68
CA GLY A 51 -13.27 4.84 6.39
C GLY A 51 -13.28 6.37 6.53
N GLY A 52 -12.62 7.09 5.61
CA GLY A 52 -12.52 8.53 5.63
C GLY A 52 -11.47 9.11 6.60
N ASP A 53 -10.79 8.28 7.38
CA ASP A 53 -9.77 8.72 8.33
C ASP A 53 -8.41 8.95 7.65
N SER A 54 -8.17 10.19 7.18
CA SER A 54 -6.90 10.54 6.56
C SER A 54 -5.69 10.45 7.50
N SER A 55 -5.89 10.36 8.83
CA SER A 55 -4.78 10.29 9.79
C SER A 55 -3.99 8.99 9.69
N VAL A 56 -4.59 7.92 9.15
CA VAL A 56 -3.93 6.63 8.95
C VAL A 56 -3.36 6.45 7.54
N MET A 57 -3.60 7.40 6.64
CA MET A 57 -3.22 7.31 5.21
C MET A 57 -1.73 7.04 5.01
N GLU A 58 -0.87 7.79 5.72
CA GLU A 58 0.58 7.60 5.66
C GLU A 58 0.98 6.21 6.16
N SER A 59 0.42 5.76 7.28
CA SER A 59 0.68 4.43 7.83
C SER A 59 0.22 3.31 6.89
N VAL A 60 -0.94 3.44 6.25
CA VAL A 60 -1.45 2.49 5.26
C VAL A 60 -0.53 2.43 4.04
N PHE A 61 -0.10 3.59 3.54
CA PHE A 61 0.82 3.65 2.41
C PHE A 61 2.17 3.00 2.73
N LEU A 62 2.76 3.33 3.89
CA LEU A 62 4.02 2.75 4.33
C LEU A 62 3.90 1.24 4.56
N ALA A 63 2.80 0.77 5.15
CA ALA A 63 2.54 -0.65 5.31
C ALA A 63 2.44 -1.36 3.95
N THR A 64 1.79 -0.74 2.97
CA THR A 64 1.67 -1.26 1.59
C THR A 64 3.02 -1.36 0.90
N ILE A 65 3.86 -0.32 1.00
CA ILE A 65 5.22 -0.31 0.45
C ILE A 65 6.09 -1.34 1.16
N GLY A 66 6.01 -1.42 2.49
CA GLY A 66 6.71 -2.44 3.27
C GLY A 66 6.33 -3.85 2.85
N ALA A 67 5.03 -4.13 2.69
CA ALA A 67 4.56 -5.43 2.23
C ALA A 67 5.04 -5.79 0.82
N ALA A 68 5.02 -4.82 -0.09
CA ALA A 68 5.53 -5.00 -1.44
C ALA A 68 7.05 -5.18 -1.51
N SER A 69 7.80 -4.69 -0.53
CA SER A 69 9.24 -4.88 -0.48
C SER A 69 9.66 -6.32 -0.15
N ILE A 70 8.78 -7.08 0.51
CA ILE A 70 8.99 -8.50 0.84
C ILE A 70 8.46 -9.39 -0.28
N GLY A 71 7.20 -9.19 -0.65
CA GLY A 71 6.46 -10.12 -1.53
C GLY A 71 5.90 -9.50 -2.80
N GLY A 72 6.29 -8.28 -3.15
CA GLY A 72 5.75 -7.57 -4.31
C GLY A 72 6.81 -6.98 -5.23
N HIS A 73 6.37 -6.06 -6.06
CA HIS A 73 7.21 -5.32 -6.98
C HIS A 73 6.91 -3.83 -6.86
N ILE A 74 7.95 -3.04 -6.65
CA ILE A 74 7.86 -1.58 -6.53
C ILE A 74 8.61 -0.96 -7.70
N TYR A 75 7.94 -0.06 -8.41
CA TYR A 75 8.51 0.71 -9.50
C TYR A 75 8.36 2.19 -9.17
N ALA A 76 9.45 2.94 -9.26
CA ALA A 76 9.44 4.38 -9.07
C ALA A 76 9.62 5.08 -10.41
N ALA A 77 8.78 6.08 -10.68
CA ALA A 77 9.04 7.06 -11.72
C ALA A 77 9.92 8.17 -11.13
N VAL A 78 11.03 8.50 -11.79
CA VAL A 78 11.95 9.56 -11.38
C VAL A 78 12.14 10.57 -12.49
N ASN A 79 12.26 11.84 -12.12
CA ASN A 79 12.58 12.93 -13.04
C ASN A 79 14.11 13.08 -13.23
N GLU A 80 14.51 14.08 -14.03
CA GLU A 80 15.94 14.33 -14.36
C GLU A 80 16.78 14.70 -13.13
N ASP A 81 16.17 15.25 -12.07
CA ASP A 81 16.82 15.57 -10.80
C ASP A 81 16.92 14.36 -9.85
N ALA A 82 16.62 13.15 -10.35
CA ALA A 82 16.50 11.92 -9.55
C ALA A 82 15.46 12.00 -8.42
N LYS A 83 14.47 12.89 -8.53
CA LYS A 83 13.34 12.95 -7.60
C LYS A 83 12.27 11.99 -8.05
N MET A 84 11.77 11.19 -7.12
CA MET A 84 10.59 10.35 -7.37
C MET A 84 9.39 11.26 -7.67
N VAL A 85 8.60 10.90 -8.68
CA VAL A 85 7.37 11.62 -9.08
C VAL A 85 6.15 10.71 -9.07
N GLY A 86 6.36 9.42 -8.87
CA GLY A 86 5.29 8.44 -8.69
C GLY A 86 5.85 7.07 -8.30
N VAL A 87 4.97 6.24 -7.73
CA VAL A 87 5.26 4.84 -7.43
C VAL A 87 4.14 3.97 -7.98
N ALA A 88 4.50 2.77 -8.43
CA ALA A 88 3.55 1.72 -8.75
C ALA A 88 3.95 0.45 -8.00
N VAL A 89 2.95 -0.18 -7.39
CA VAL A 89 3.12 -1.35 -6.54
C VAL A 89 2.27 -2.49 -7.09
N TRP A 90 2.85 -3.68 -7.21
CA TRP A 90 2.22 -4.82 -7.84
C TRP A 90 2.54 -6.09 -7.07
N TRP A 91 1.62 -7.06 -7.13
CA TRP A 91 1.83 -8.42 -6.66
C TRP A 91 1.60 -9.39 -7.80
N GLY A 92 2.31 -10.51 -7.77
CA GLY A 92 2.16 -11.58 -8.74
C GLY A 92 0.80 -12.28 -8.63
N PRO A 93 0.38 -13.04 -9.67
CA PRO A 93 -0.85 -13.82 -9.61
C PRO A 93 -0.86 -14.79 -8.43
N GLY A 94 -1.92 -14.76 -7.63
CA GLY A 94 -2.09 -15.63 -6.45
C GLY A 94 -1.44 -15.11 -5.17
N GLU A 95 -0.70 -14.01 -5.24
CA GLU A 95 -0.18 -13.33 -4.05
C GLU A 95 -1.26 -12.48 -3.40
N ASN A 96 -1.19 -12.34 -2.09
CA ASN A 96 -2.14 -11.56 -1.32
C ASN A 96 -1.43 -10.37 -0.64
N PRO A 97 -1.62 -9.12 -1.09
CA PRO A 97 -1.06 -7.92 -0.48
C PRO A 97 -1.41 -7.77 1.00
N SER A 98 -2.54 -8.31 1.46
CA SER A 98 -2.95 -8.23 2.86
C SER A 98 -2.43 -9.38 3.73
N ARG A 99 -1.63 -10.31 3.18
CA ARG A 99 -1.09 -11.42 3.98
C ARG A 99 0.17 -10.98 4.71
N ILE A 100 -0.01 -10.46 5.92
CA ILE A 100 1.09 -10.20 6.87
C ILE A 100 1.72 -11.54 7.28
N THR A 101 2.91 -11.82 6.73
CA THR A 101 3.79 -12.91 7.18
C THR A 101 4.52 -12.53 8.47
N ASP A 102 5.10 -13.51 9.17
CA ASP A 102 5.93 -13.25 10.36
C ASP A 102 7.13 -12.33 10.05
N GLU A 103 7.61 -12.35 8.82
CA GLU A 103 8.65 -11.45 8.32
C GLU A 103 8.21 -9.98 8.30
N HIS A 104 6.96 -9.70 7.93
CA HIS A 104 6.39 -8.34 8.00
C HIS A 104 6.30 -7.85 9.44
N ARG A 105 5.86 -8.72 10.36
CA ARG A 105 5.77 -8.38 11.79
C ARG A 105 7.15 -8.12 12.41
N GLN A 106 8.16 -8.90 12.03
CA GLN A 106 9.54 -8.71 12.47
C GLN A 106 10.13 -7.36 12.01
N GLN A 107 9.66 -6.83 10.87
CA GLN A 107 10.06 -5.52 10.36
C GLN A 107 9.25 -4.35 10.97
N GLY A 108 8.33 -4.64 11.90
CA GLY A 108 7.50 -3.60 12.53
C GLY A 108 6.47 -2.98 11.60
N ILE A 109 6.15 -3.62 10.48
CA ILE A 109 5.10 -3.19 9.56
C ILE A 109 3.75 -3.49 10.22
N PRO A 110 2.93 -2.48 10.54
CA PRO A 110 1.63 -2.72 11.15
C PRO A 110 0.69 -3.41 10.18
N ASP A 111 -0.21 -4.24 10.69
CA ASP A 111 -1.34 -4.71 9.89
C ASP A 111 -2.23 -3.51 9.56
N VAL A 112 -2.58 -3.34 8.28
CA VAL A 112 -3.49 -2.26 7.87
C VAL A 112 -4.81 -2.37 8.63
N GLN A 113 -5.27 -3.57 8.94
CA GLN A 113 -6.50 -3.78 9.71
C GLN A 113 -6.41 -3.22 11.14
N ASP A 114 -5.23 -3.23 11.76
CA ASP A 114 -5.02 -2.68 13.10
C ASP A 114 -5.08 -1.13 13.11
N LEU A 115 -4.96 -0.50 11.94
CA LEU A 115 -5.08 0.94 11.78
C LEU A 115 -6.52 1.40 11.60
N LEU A 116 -7.44 0.49 11.25
CA LEU A 116 -8.82 0.85 10.91
C LEU A 116 -9.71 0.91 12.15
N THR A 117 -10.72 1.79 12.11
CA THR A 117 -11.73 1.83 13.16
C THR A 117 -12.58 0.54 13.13
N PRO A 118 -13.19 0.15 14.27
CA PRO A 118 -14.10 -1.00 14.31
C PRO A 118 -15.26 -0.89 13.30
N GLU A 119 -15.75 0.33 13.07
CA GLU A 119 -16.82 0.60 12.10
C GLU A 119 -16.35 0.31 10.66
N THR A 120 -15.17 0.81 10.28
CA THR A 120 -14.58 0.53 8.96
C THR A 120 -14.35 -0.97 8.76
N LEU A 121 -13.82 -1.66 9.78
CA LEU A 121 -13.63 -3.11 9.74
C LEU A 121 -14.95 -3.88 9.58
N GLN A 122 -16.02 -3.43 10.23
CA GLN A 122 -17.34 -4.04 10.08
C GLN A 122 -17.88 -3.83 8.65
N TRP A 123 -17.74 -2.62 8.11
CA TRP A 123 -18.11 -2.33 6.71
C TRP A 123 -17.34 -3.20 5.70
N TYR A 124 -16.05 -3.46 5.95
CA TYR A 124 -15.25 -4.38 5.13
C TYR A 124 -15.86 -5.77 5.06
N LYS A 125 -16.26 -6.31 6.22
CA LYS A 125 -16.79 -7.68 6.37
C LYS A 125 -18.21 -7.82 5.84
N ASP A 126 -19.06 -6.86 6.14
CA ASP A 126 -20.50 -6.98 5.89
C ASP A 126 -20.92 -6.46 4.52
N THR A 127 -20.13 -5.56 3.93
CA THR A 127 -20.51 -4.86 2.70
C THR A 127 -19.45 -5.02 1.62
N TYR A 128 -18.23 -4.50 1.85
CA TYR A 128 -17.24 -4.40 0.78
C TYR A 128 -16.80 -5.76 0.23
N GLN A 129 -16.38 -6.70 1.09
CA GLN A 129 -15.92 -8.01 0.64
C GLN A 129 -17.02 -8.83 -0.06
N PRO A 130 -18.25 -8.94 0.48
CA PRO A 130 -19.34 -9.62 -0.21
C PRO A 130 -19.70 -9.01 -1.57
N GLU A 131 -19.79 -7.68 -1.64
CA GLU A 131 -20.13 -6.98 -2.88
C GLU A 131 -19.01 -7.11 -3.92
N LEU A 132 -17.75 -6.97 -3.51
CA LEU A 132 -16.60 -7.17 -4.38
C LEU A 132 -16.56 -8.61 -4.91
N ALA A 133 -16.79 -9.61 -4.05
CA ALA A 133 -16.83 -11.01 -4.47
C ALA A 133 -17.96 -11.26 -5.49
N SER A 134 -19.17 -10.76 -5.22
CA SER A 134 -20.28 -10.85 -6.17
C SER A 134 -19.98 -10.18 -7.49
N PHE A 135 -19.34 -9.01 -7.46
CA PHE A 135 -18.92 -8.29 -8.66
C PHE A 135 -17.86 -9.06 -9.46
N THR A 136 -16.82 -9.60 -8.79
CA THR A 136 -15.78 -10.37 -9.47
C THR A 136 -16.33 -11.67 -10.05
N ASP A 137 -17.21 -12.37 -9.33
CA ASP A 137 -17.84 -13.60 -9.84
C ASP A 137 -18.68 -13.33 -11.10
N GLN A 138 -19.38 -12.19 -11.15
CA GLN A 138 -20.19 -11.80 -12.30
C GLN A 138 -19.37 -11.54 -13.57
N TYR A 139 -18.22 -10.86 -13.44
CA TYR A 139 -17.47 -10.35 -14.60
C TYR A 139 -16.21 -11.14 -14.93
N LEU A 140 -15.56 -11.73 -13.93
CA LEU A 140 -14.31 -12.49 -14.07
C LEU A 140 -14.53 -14.01 -13.99
N GLY A 141 -15.72 -14.43 -13.54
CA GLY A 141 -16.10 -15.82 -13.39
C GLY A 141 -15.75 -16.39 -12.01
N PRO A 142 -16.31 -17.58 -11.68
CA PRO A 142 -16.12 -18.18 -10.37
C PRO A 142 -14.65 -18.53 -10.12
N ASN A 143 -14.21 -18.30 -8.88
CA ASN A 143 -12.83 -18.53 -8.39
C ASN A 143 -11.79 -17.48 -8.80
N VAL A 144 -12.19 -16.35 -9.40
CA VAL A 144 -11.31 -15.19 -9.56
C VAL A 144 -11.50 -14.25 -8.39
N SER A 145 -10.46 -14.05 -7.59
CA SER A 145 -10.51 -13.23 -6.38
C SER A 145 -9.51 -12.08 -6.46
N LEU A 146 -10.03 -10.85 -6.35
CA LEU A 146 -9.24 -9.66 -6.08
C LEU A 146 -8.97 -9.61 -4.58
N ARG A 147 -7.84 -10.19 -4.15
CA ARG A 147 -7.43 -10.19 -2.74
C ARG A 147 -6.78 -8.84 -2.41
N LEU A 148 -7.59 -7.83 -2.16
CA LEU A 148 -7.11 -6.53 -1.66
C LEU A 148 -7.02 -6.51 -0.14
N PHE A 149 -7.98 -7.15 0.55
CA PHE A 149 -7.99 -7.33 2.00
C PHE A 149 -8.68 -8.66 2.34
N SER A 150 -7.99 -9.57 3.03
CA SER A 150 -8.59 -10.77 3.62
C SER A 150 -8.69 -10.58 5.12
N CYS A 151 -9.93 -10.46 5.62
CA CYS A 151 -10.26 -10.50 7.05
C CYS A 151 -10.43 -11.95 7.52
#